data_AF-A0A2V7T1I1-F1
#
_entry.id   AF-A0A2V7T1I1-F1
#
_cell.length_a   1.000
_cell.length_b   1.000
_cell.length_c   1.000
_cell.angle_alpha   90.00
_cell.angle_beta   90.00
_cell.angle_gamma   90.00
#
_symmetry.space_group_name_H-M   'P 1'
#
loop_
_entity.id
_entity.type
_entity.pdbx_description
1 polymer ?
#
loop_
_entity_poly.entity_id
_entity_poly.type
_entity_poly.pdbx_seq_one_letter_code
_entity_poly.pdbx_strand_id
1 'polypeptide(L)'
;MMAPDSSPPQSRALDDESVAAVRLALQRYLRDTRDPRALQASLLVVASEARARRILPEQLLVTLKDIWSSLPEVRAMTDSGEQVRLLQRVVTMCIREYYNA
;
A
#
# COMPACT_ATOMS: atom_id res chain seq x y z
N MET A 1 29.81 -22.50 -3.77
CA MET A 1 28.92 -22.49 -2.60
C MET A 1 28.41 -21.06 -2.46
N MET A 2 27.21 -20.78 -2.97
CA MET A 2 26.61 -19.45 -2.90
C MET A 2 25.82 -19.37 -1.60
N ALA A 3 26.13 -18.39 -0.76
CA ALA A 3 25.33 -18.08 0.41
C ALA A 3 23.95 -17.59 -0.07
N PRO A 4 22.82 -18.09 0.46
CA PRO A 4 21.55 -17.44 0.22
C PRO A 4 21.59 -16.10 0.95
N ASP A 5 21.47 -15.00 0.19
CA ASP A 5 21.14 -13.67 0.71
C ASP A 5 19.84 -13.79 1.50
N SER A 6 19.98 -14.07 2.79
CA SER A 6 18.89 -14.10 3.75
C SER A 6 18.58 -12.65 4.09
N SER A 7 17.97 -11.93 3.14
CA SER A 7 17.25 -10.71 3.47
C SER A 7 16.25 -11.10 4.58
N PRO A 8 16.30 -10.50 5.77
CA PRO A 8 15.33 -10.81 6.81
C PRO A 8 13.93 -10.58 6.23
N PRO A 9 12.92 -11.37 6.63
CA PRO A 9 11.56 -11.18 6.11
C PRO A 9 11.09 -9.79 6.54
N GLN A 10 11.23 -8.80 5.65
CA GLN A 10 10.64 -7.46 5.75
C GLN A 10 9.10 -7.54 5.88
N SER A 11 8.54 -8.71 5.61
CA SER A 11 7.12 -9.06 5.55
C SER A 11 6.39 -9.15 6.90
N ARG A 12 6.98 -8.71 8.01
CA ARG A 12 6.30 -8.62 9.33
C ARG A 12 6.20 -7.21 9.90
N ALA A 13 6.35 -6.19 9.04
CA ALA A 13 6.23 -4.80 9.45
C ALA A 13 4.77 -4.48 9.88
N LEU A 14 3.79 -4.91 9.09
CA LEU A 14 2.37 -4.64 9.33
C LEU A 14 1.61 -5.92 9.68
N ASP A 15 0.51 -5.77 10.40
CA ASP A 15 -0.42 -6.86 10.71
C ASP A 15 -1.14 -7.34 9.44
N ASP A 16 -1.38 -8.65 9.38
CA ASP A 16 -2.06 -9.28 8.24
C ASP A 16 -3.48 -8.71 8.02
N GLU A 17 -4.17 -8.36 9.12
CA GLU A 17 -5.48 -7.73 9.08
C GLU A 17 -5.42 -6.34 8.44
N SER A 18 -4.43 -5.53 8.83
CA SER A 18 -4.17 -4.21 8.27
C SER A 18 -3.86 -4.28 6.76
N VAL A 19 -3.03 -5.24 6.36
CA VAL A 19 -2.72 -5.50 4.95
C VAL A 19 -3.98 -5.92 4.18
N ALA A 20 -4.81 -6.79 4.75
CA ALA A 20 -6.07 -7.22 4.14
C ALA A 20 -7.08 -6.06 4.00
N ALA A 21 -7.16 -5.17 4.98
CA ALA A 21 -8.01 -3.99 4.95
C ALA A 21 -7.60 -3.03 3.82
N VAL A 22 -6.30 -2.73 3.70
CA VAL A 22 -5.77 -1.88 2.62
C VAL A 22 -6.02 -2.52 1.26
N ARG A 23 -5.78 -3.82 1.13
CA ARG A 23 -6.07 -4.57 -0.11
C ARG A 23 -7.53 -4.41 -0.53
N LEU A 24 -8.47 -4.62 0.40
CA LEU A 24 -9.91 -4.51 0.12
C LEU A 24 -10.29 -3.07 -0.26
N ALA A 25 -9.74 -2.08 0.45
CA ALA A 25 -10.00 -0.67 0.15
C ALA A 25 -9.46 -0.26 -1.22
N LEU A 26 -8.27 -0.74 -1.60
CA LEU A 26 -7.70 -0.53 -2.94
C LEU A 26 -8.56 -1.16 -4.03
N GLN A 27 -9.04 -2.39 -3.84
CA GLN A 27 -9.92 -3.04 -4.82
C GLN A 27 -11.21 -2.24 -5.04
N ARG A 28 -11.80 -1.70 -3.97
CA ARG A 28 -12.99 -0.83 -4.06
C ARG A 28 -12.67 0.48 -4.77
N TYR A 29 -11.55 1.11 -4.42
CA TYR A 29 -11.10 2.35 -5.05
C TYR A 29 -10.80 2.18 -6.55
N LEU A 30 -10.26 1.03 -6.97
CA LEU A 30 -10.01 0.72 -8.38
C LEU A 30 -11.31 0.52 -9.17
N ARG A 31 -12.41 0.14 -8.51
CA ARG A 31 -13.75 0.03 -9.13
C ARG A 31 -14.48 1.38 -9.22
N ASP A 32 -14.26 2.26 -8.25
CA ASP A 32 -14.75 3.64 -8.29
C ASP A 32 -13.71 4.62 -7.72
N THR A 33 -12.95 5.24 -8.62
CA THR A 33 -11.84 6.13 -8.27
C THR A 33 -12.30 7.51 -7.77
N ARG A 34 -13.61 7.79 -7.78
CA ARG A 34 -14.18 9.07 -7.35
C ARG A 34 -14.37 9.17 -5.85
N ASP A 35 -14.45 8.04 -5.13
CA ASP A 35 -14.60 8.01 -3.67
C ASP A 35 -13.37 7.38 -2.99
N PRO A 36 -12.36 8.18 -2.63
CA PRO A 36 -11.16 7.68 -1.95
C PRO A 36 -11.35 7.50 -0.44
N ARG A 37 -12.51 7.83 0.16
CA ARG A 37 -12.65 7.92 1.62
C ARG A 37 -12.35 6.62 2.35
N ALA A 38 -12.83 5.50 1.81
CA ALA A 38 -12.55 4.18 2.39
C ALA A 38 -11.05 3.82 2.30
N LEU A 39 -10.40 4.21 1.21
CA LEU A 39 -8.95 4.02 1.06
C LEU A 39 -8.17 4.92 2.01
N GLN A 40 -8.51 6.20 2.12
CA GLN A 40 -7.88 7.14 3.06
C GLN A 40 -8.00 6.64 4.50
N ALA A 41 -9.19 6.21 4.94
CA ALA A 41 -9.39 5.67 6.27
C ALA A 41 -8.50 4.43 6.52
N SER A 42 -8.42 3.52 5.54
CA SER A 42 -7.55 2.34 5.67
C SER A 42 -6.06 2.71 5.66
N LEU A 43 -5.65 3.69 4.86
CA LEU A 43 -4.27 4.18 4.82
C LEU A 43 -3.88 4.89 6.13
N LEU A 44 -4.81 5.62 6.76
CA LEU A 44 -4.60 6.24 8.07
C LEU A 44 -4.37 5.20 9.16
N VAL A 45 -5.18 4.15 9.22
CA VAL A 45 -5.01 3.06 10.20
C VAL A 45 -3.62 2.41 10.06
N VAL A 46 -3.24 2.07 8.83
CA VAL A 46 -1.93 1.46 8.57
C VAL A 46 -0.76 2.42 8.80
N ALA A 47 -0.95 3.71 8.50
CA ALA A 47 0.01 4.75 8.84
C ALA A 47 0.23 4.87 10.35
N SER A 48 -0.85 4.89 11.15
CA SER A 48 -0.76 4.92 12.61
C SER A 48 -0.06 3.68 13.17
N GLU A 49 -0.37 2.49 12.63
CA GLU A 49 0.31 1.25 13.00
C GLU A 49 1.81 1.32 12.66
N ALA A 50 2.15 1.77 11.45
CA ALA A 50 3.53 1.93 11.01
C ALA A 50 4.32 2.86 11.93
N ARG A 51 3.75 4.01 12.30
CA ARG A 51 4.37 4.96 13.24
C ARG A 51 4.55 4.35 14.62
N ALA A 52 3.53 3.67 15.15
CA ALA A 52 3.62 3.01 16.46
C ALA A 52 4.75 1.97 16.49
N ARG A 53 5.01 1.31 15.37
CA ARG A 53 6.07 0.30 15.20
C ARG A 53 7.40 0.87 14.71
N ARG A 54 7.52 2.20 14.59
CA ARG A 54 8.71 2.90 14.07
C ARG A 54 9.13 2.45 12.67
N ILE A 55 8.17 2.04 11.85
CA ILE A 55 8.39 1.70 10.44
C ILE A 55 8.55 2.98 9.65
N LEU A 56 9.59 3.06 8.84
CA LEU A 56 9.86 4.24 8.03
C LEU A 56 8.79 4.40 6.93
N PRO A 57 8.45 5.64 6.54
CA PRO A 57 7.48 5.87 5.47
C PRO A 57 7.86 5.18 4.16
N GLU A 58 9.16 5.08 3.85
CA GLU A 58 9.66 4.39 2.66
C GLU A 58 9.38 2.89 2.71
N GLN A 59 9.51 2.26 3.88
CA GLN A 59 9.20 0.84 4.06
C GLN A 59 7.70 0.59 3.90
N LEU A 60 6.86 1.47 4.47
CA LEU A 60 5.41 1.43 4.27
C LEU A 60 5.03 1.56 2.78
N LEU A 61 5.69 2.47 2.05
CA LEU A 61 5.46 2.65 0.62
C LEU A 61 5.89 1.44 -0.22
N VAL A 62 6.96 0.73 0.17
CA VAL A 62 7.34 -0.54 -0.46
C VAL A 62 6.22 -1.56 -0.27
N THR A 63 5.74 -1.77 0.96
CA THR A 63 4.63 -2.69 1.23
C THR A 63 3.36 -2.32 0.47
N LEU A 64 3.02 -1.03 0.39
CA LEU A 64 1.87 -0.56 -0.38
C LEU A 64 2.00 -0.85 -1.88
N LYS A 65 3.19 -0.70 -2.45
CA LYS A 65 3.47 -1.04 -3.86
C LYS A 65 3.41 -2.54 -4.11
N ASP A 66 3.86 -3.35 -3.17
CA ASP A 66 3.74 -4.81 -3.25
C ASP A 66 2.26 -5.24 -3.22
N ILE A 67 1.46 -4.66 -2.32
CA ILE A 67 0.01 -4.87 -2.31
C ILE A 67 -0.60 -4.45 -3.65
N TRP A 68 -0.32 -3.24 -4.12
CA TRP A 68 -0.83 -2.71 -5.39
C TRP A 68 -0.51 -3.63 -6.58
N SER A 69 0.76 -4.01 -6.74
CA SER A 69 1.20 -4.87 -7.86
C SER A 69 0.62 -6.27 -7.80
N SER A 70 0.21 -6.74 -6.61
CA SER A 70 -0.45 -8.04 -6.44
C SER A 70 -1.92 -8.06 -6.86
N LEU A 71 -2.58 -6.90 -7.01
CA LEU A 71 -4.01 -6.83 -7.32
C LEU A 71 -4.33 -7.26 -8.76
N PRO A 72 -5.33 -8.14 -8.98
CA PRO A 72 -5.73 -8.54 -10.32
C PRO A 72 -6.29 -7.36 -11.12
N GLU A 73 -6.98 -6.42 -10.47
CA GLU A 73 -7.49 -5.21 -11.11
C GLU A 73 -6.36 -4.38 -11.72
N VAL A 74 -5.22 -4.26 -11.02
CA VAL A 74 -4.04 -3.54 -11.50
C VAL A 74 -3.36 -4.28 -12.65
N ARG A 75 -3.26 -5.61 -12.57
CA ARG A 75 -2.67 -6.44 -13.63
C ARG A 75 -3.51 -6.46 -14.91
N ALA A 76 -4.83 -6.27 -14.79
CA ALA A 76 -5.75 -6.21 -15.91
C ALA A 76 -5.78 -4.85 -16.61
N MET A 77 -5.17 -3.81 -16.04
CA MET A 77 -5.10 -2.49 -16.67
C MET A 77 -4.20 -2.53 -17.91
N THR A 78 -4.73 -2.11 -19.06
CA THR A 78 -3.97 -2.03 -20.31
C THR A 78 -3.32 -0.67 -20.55
N ASP A 79 -3.85 0.40 -19.96
CA ASP A 79 -3.23 1.74 -19.99
C ASP A 79 -2.21 1.88 -18.85
N SER A 80 -0.93 1.74 -19.19
CA SER A 80 0.19 1.92 -18.26
C SER A 80 0.28 3.35 -17.72
N GLY A 81 -0.12 4.35 -18.50
CA GLY A 81 -0.18 5.74 -18.06
C GLY A 81 -1.23 5.95 -16.98
N GLU A 82 -2.42 5.36 -17.14
CA GLU A 82 -3.46 5.38 -16.11
C GLU A 82 -3.01 4.66 -14.84
N GLN A 83 -2.41 3.48 -14.97
CA GLN A 83 -1.89 2.71 -13.85
C GLN A 83 -0.87 3.53 -13.03
N VAL A 84 0.07 4.21 -13.69
CA VAL A 84 1.05 5.08 -13.03
C VAL A 84 0.38 6.26 -12.33
N ARG A 85 -0.59 6.92 -12.98
CA ARG A 85 -1.33 8.05 -12.39
C ARG A 85 -2.09 7.64 -11.13
N LEU A 86 -2.76 6.49 -11.15
CA LEU A 86 -3.49 5.98 -9.99
C LEU A 86 -2.53 5.61 -8.85
N LEU A 87 -1.43 4.90 -9.15
CA LEU A 87 -0.42 4.57 -8.15
C LEU A 87 0.16 5.82 -7.49
N GLN A 88 0.51 6.85 -8.27
CA GLN A 88 1.02 8.12 -7.74
C GLN A 88 0.02 8.80 -6.80
N ARG A 89 -1.28 8.76 -7.12
CA ARG A 89 -2.33 9.30 -6.25
C ARG A 89 -2.43 8.51 -4.94
N VAL A 90 -2.39 7.18 -5.00
CA VAL A 90 -2.41 6.30 -3.82
C VAL A 90 -1.18 6.51 -2.93
N VAL A 91 0.01 6.61 -3.53
CA VAL A 91 1.27 6.90 -2.82
C VAL A 91 1.20 8.25 -2.11
N THR A 92 0.72 9.29 -2.81
CA THR A 92 0.58 10.63 -2.23
C THR A 92 -0.41 10.63 -1.05
N MET A 93 -1.54 9.91 -1.16
CA MET A 93 -2.46 9.73 -0.03
C MET A 93 -1.76 9.03 1.14
N CYS A 94 -1.08 7.92 0.91
CA CYS A 94 -0.38 7.20 1.98
C CYS A 94 0.68 8.06 2.69
N ILE A 95 1.45 8.86 1.95
CA ILE A 95 2.42 9.79 2.54
C ILE A 95 1.71 10.80 3.43
N ARG A 96 0.62 11.42 2.94
CA ARG A 96 -0.16 12.40 3.71
C ARG A 96 -0.70 11.78 5.00
N GLU A 97 -1.32 10.60 4.90
CA GLU A 97 -1.84 9.91 6.08
C GLU A 97 -0.72 9.56 7.07
N TYR A 98 0.45 9.12 6.59
CA TYR A 98 1.60 8.84 7.46
C TYR A 98 2.12 10.06 8.24
N TYR A 99 2.04 11.27 7.69
CA TYR A 99 2.44 12.48 8.41
C TYR A 99 1.32 13.10 9.26
N ASN A 100 0.07 12.67 9.05
CA ASN A 100 -1.09 13.12 9.83
C ASN A 100 -1.48 12.14 10.96
N ALA A 101 -0.92 10.92 10.95
CA ALA A 101 -1.18 9.84 11.89
C ALA A 101 -0.48 9.97 13.26
#